data_AF-A0A5C7VM57-F1
#
_entry.id   AF-A0A5C7VM57-F1
#
_cell.length_a   1.000
_cell.length_b   1.000
_cell.length_c   1.000
_cell.angle_alpha   90.00
_cell.angle_beta   90.00
_cell.angle_gamma   90.00
#
_symmetry.space_group_name_H-M   'P 1'
#
loop_
_entity.id
_entity.type
_entity.pdbx_description
1 polymer ?
#
loop_
_entity_poly.entity_id
_entity_poly.type
_entity_poly.pdbx_seq_one_letter_code
_entity_poly.pdbx_strand_id
1 'polypeptide(L)'
;MRIHVNRNKPLPLESSIQLPEQLNKLTLAEAVRFGIVDGNVGQHARNALLKAFYLVCLALRVDFMLVCARYPVHKLYLGLLFQDISPNDESVKLSYANNIPHRLLKLGTNEVESLWEQNQHSLYRYFFKTRHPDLDEVIHCIHSS
;
A
#
# COMPACT_ATOMS: atom_id res chain seq x y z
N MET A 1 -6.26 5.23 8.51
CA MET A 1 -5.32 5.24 7.38
C MET A 1 -5.48 6.54 6.60
N ARG A 2 -4.39 7.10 6.06
CA ARG A 2 -4.41 8.24 5.12
C ARG A 2 -3.62 7.86 3.87
N ILE A 3 -4.13 8.24 2.69
CA ILE A 3 -3.51 7.96 1.40
C ILE A 3 -3.01 9.27 0.79
N HIS A 4 -1.77 9.29 0.34
CA HIS A 4 -1.17 10.38 -0.43
C HIS A 4 -0.89 9.89 -1.85
N VAL A 5 -1.11 10.74 -2.87
CA VAL A 5 -0.81 10.42 -4.27
C VAL A 5 0.06 11.52 -4.86
N ASN A 6 1.11 11.14 -5.59
CA ASN A 6 2.14 12.04 -6.10
C ASN A 6 1.74 12.89 -7.33
N ARG A 7 0.43 13.19 -7.52
CA ARG A 7 -0.07 13.95 -8.69
C ARG A 7 0.19 15.45 -8.60
N ASN A 8 -0.07 16.02 -7.42
CA ASN A 8 -0.02 17.48 -7.21
C ASN A 8 1.09 17.88 -6.23
N LYS A 9 1.57 16.93 -5.41
CA LYS A 9 2.55 17.14 -4.35
C LYS A 9 3.38 15.86 -4.19
N PRO A 10 4.66 15.95 -3.80
CA PRO A 10 5.47 14.78 -3.46
C PRO A 10 4.82 13.93 -2.36
N LEU A 11 5.11 12.62 -2.34
CA LEU A 11 4.74 11.75 -1.23
C LEU A 11 5.50 12.14 0.04
N PRO A 12 4.89 11.98 1.24
CA PRO A 12 5.60 12.18 2.50
C PRO A 12 6.96 11.47 2.58
N LEU A 13 7.07 10.23 2.09
CA LEU A 13 8.33 9.49 2.08
C LEU A 13 9.43 10.18 1.28
N GLU A 14 9.11 10.94 0.22
CA GLU A 14 10.09 11.59 -0.66
C GLU A 14 10.88 12.69 0.08
N SER A 15 10.38 13.15 1.23
CA SER A 15 11.15 14.04 2.12
C SER A 15 12.33 13.35 2.83
N SER A 16 12.31 12.02 2.90
CA SER A 16 13.25 11.20 3.69
C SER A 16 14.09 10.25 2.83
N ILE A 17 13.68 9.97 1.59
CA ILE A 17 14.35 9.05 0.67
C ILE A 17 14.23 9.55 -0.77
N GLN A 18 15.29 9.38 -1.54
CA GLN A 18 15.24 9.47 -3.00
C GLN A 18 14.70 8.15 -3.57
N LEU A 19 13.58 8.22 -4.29
CA LEU A 19 13.00 7.06 -4.95
C LEU A 19 13.90 6.59 -6.11
N PRO A 20 13.93 5.27 -6.38
CA PRO A 20 14.56 4.74 -7.59
C PRO A 20 14.02 5.43 -8.85
N GLU A 21 14.90 5.73 -9.81
CA GLU A 21 14.54 6.49 -11.03
C GLU A 21 13.36 5.90 -11.81
N GLN A 22 13.20 4.57 -11.76
CA GLN A 22 12.11 3.85 -12.42
C GLN A 22 10.73 4.26 -11.90
N LEU A 23 10.63 4.84 -10.70
CA LEU A 23 9.37 5.28 -10.09
C LEU A 23 9.05 6.76 -10.35
N ASN A 24 10.03 7.57 -10.77
CA ASN A 24 9.88 9.03 -10.85
C ASN A 24 8.85 9.52 -11.88
N LYS A 25 8.47 8.67 -12.85
CA LYS A 25 7.49 8.99 -13.91
C LYS A 25 6.14 8.32 -13.70
N LEU A 26 5.96 7.63 -12.58
CA LEU A 26 4.77 6.84 -12.29
C LEU A 26 3.86 7.54 -11.30
N THR A 27 2.57 7.22 -11.36
CA THR A 27 1.60 7.61 -10.34
C THR A 27 1.74 6.65 -9.16
N LEU A 28 2.15 7.18 -8.02
CA LEU A 28 2.44 6.44 -6.80
C LEU A 28 1.46 6.87 -5.72
N ALA A 29 1.02 5.91 -4.90
CA ALA A 29 0.25 6.21 -3.71
C ALA A 29 0.94 5.65 -2.46
N GLU A 30 1.09 6.48 -1.42
CA GLU A 30 1.61 6.06 -0.12
C GLU A 30 0.46 5.95 0.90
N ALA A 31 0.35 4.81 1.58
CA ALA A 31 -0.50 4.68 2.76
C ALA A 31 0.27 4.98 4.05
N VAL A 32 -0.13 6.04 4.77
CA VAL A 32 0.43 6.41 6.08
C VAL A 32 -0.58 6.19 7.20
N ARG A 33 -0.06 6.03 8.44
CA ARG A 33 -0.87 5.71 9.64
C ARG A 33 -1.76 4.49 9.42
N PHE A 34 -1.20 3.47 8.80
CA PHE A 34 -1.81 2.16 8.66
C PHE A 34 -1.67 1.41 9.99
N GLY A 35 -2.55 1.72 10.94
CA GLY A 35 -2.59 1.06 12.24
C GLY A 35 -3.18 -0.34 12.10
N ILE A 36 -2.42 -1.36 12.51
CA ILE A 36 -2.91 -2.73 12.64
C ILE A 36 -2.98 -3.00 14.14
N VAL A 37 -4.16 -3.34 14.65
CA VAL A 37 -4.33 -3.85 16.01
C VAL A 37 -4.03 -5.35 15.99
N ASP A 38 -3.41 -5.88 17.03
CA ASP A 38 -3.12 -7.32 17.12
C ASP A 38 -4.40 -8.17 17.31
N GLY A 39 -4.34 -9.44 16.91
CA GLY A 39 -5.44 -10.41 17.04
C GLY A 39 -6.37 -10.53 15.84
N ASN A 40 -7.33 -11.46 15.90
CA ASN A 40 -8.18 -11.84 14.76
C ASN A 40 -9.07 -10.71 14.24
N VAL A 41 -9.58 -9.84 15.12
CA VAL A 41 -10.37 -8.66 14.73
C VAL A 41 -9.48 -7.69 13.94
N GLY A 42 -8.23 -7.52 14.38
CA GLY A 42 -7.25 -6.69 13.69
C GLY A 42 -6.88 -7.19 12.29
N GLN A 43 -6.88 -8.51 12.07
CA GLN A 43 -6.62 -9.09 10.75
C GLN A 43 -7.72 -8.75 9.73
N HIS A 44 -8.99 -8.83 10.12
CA HIS A 44 -10.10 -8.49 9.22
C HIS A 44 -10.10 -7.01 8.87
N ALA A 45 -9.97 -6.13 9.87
CA ALA A 45 -9.88 -4.69 9.67
C ALA A 45 -8.70 -4.32 8.77
N ARG A 46 -7.55 -4.97 8.96
CA ARG A 46 -6.37 -4.80 8.10
C ARG A 46 -6.65 -5.18 6.66
N ASN A 47 -7.25 -6.35 6.42
CA ASN A 47 -7.53 -6.82 5.07
C ASN A 47 -8.53 -5.89 4.37
N ALA A 48 -9.55 -5.41 5.09
CA ALA A 48 -10.51 -4.42 4.58
C ALA A 48 -9.81 -3.09 4.23
N LEU A 49 -8.95 -2.57 5.12
CA LEU A 49 -8.19 -1.34 4.87
C LEU A 49 -7.23 -1.48 3.68
N LEU A 50 -6.56 -2.62 3.54
CA LEU A 50 -5.70 -2.88 2.39
C LEU A 50 -6.51 -2.94 1.09
N LYS A 51 -7.70 -3.55 1.14
CA LYS A 51 -8.60 -3.61 -0.03
C LYS A 51 -9.11 -2.22 -0.39
N ALA A 52 -9.52 -1.43 0.60
CA ALA A 52 -9.89 -0.04 0.39
C ALA A 52 -8.75 0.75 -0.26
N PHE A 53 -7.51 0.60 0.23
CA PHE A 53 -6.35 1.24 -0.35
C PHE A 53 -6.14 0.85 -1.82
N TYR A 54 -6.25 -0.45 -2.14
CA TYR A 54 -6.18 -0.94 -3.51
C TYR A 54 -7.26 -0.36 -4.41
N LEU A 55 -8.52 -0.36 -3.96
CA LEU A 55 -9.66 0.16 -4.72
C LEU A 55 -9.54 1.67 -4.99
N VAL A 56 -9.06 2.43 -4.01
CA VAL A 56 -8.72 3.86 -4.19
C VAL A 56 -7.63 4.03 -5.26
N CYS A 57 -6.60 3.18 -5.22
CA CYS A 57 -5.51 3.24 -6.20
C CYS A 57 -6.00 2.91 -7.62
N LEU A 58 -6.89 1.92 -7.78
CA LEU A 58 -7.53 1.64 -9.07
C LEU A 58 -8.35 2.83 -9.58
N ALA A 59 -9.22 3.40 -8.74
CA ALA A 59 -10.07 4.54 -9.11
C ALA A 59 -9.23 5.75 -9.55
N LEU A 60 -8.10 5.96 -8.87
CA LEU A 60 -7.15 7.03 -9.16
C LEU A 60 -6.08 6.66 -10.19
N ARG A 61 -6.16 5.50 -10.86
CA ARG A 61 -5.17 5.03 -11.84
C ARG A 61 -3.72 5.18 -11.36
N VAL A 62 -3.50 4.77 -10.11
CA VAL A 62 -2.17 4.69 -9.50
C VAL A 62 -1.45 3.47 -10.08
N ASP A 63 -0.18 3.59 -10.43
CA ASP A 63 0.63 2.48 -10.94
C ASP A 63 1.16 1.59 -9.82
N PHE A 64 1.65 2.19 -8.73
CA PHE A 64 2.20 1.46 -7.59
C PHE A 64 1.67 1.96 -6.24
N MET A 65 1.26 1.01 -5.41
CA MET A 65 1.01 1.20 -3.99
C MET A 65 2.32 1.11 -3.23
N LEU A 66 2.62 2.11 -2.40
CA LEU A 66 3.80 2.18 -1.56
C LEU A 66 3.41 2.11 -0.07
N VAL A 67 4.21 1.35 0.67
CA VAL A 67 4.13 1.25 2.13
C VAL A 67 5.52 1.31 2.72
N CYS A 68 5.70 2.15 3.72
CA CYS A 68 6.85 2.08 4.60
C CYS A 68 6.47 1.32 5.88
N ALA A 69 7.19 0.23 6.19
CA ALA A 69 6.90 -0.60 7.35
C ALA A 69 8.15 -0.88 8.20
N ARG A 70 8.03 -0.72 9.52
CA ARG A 70 9.12 -1.01 10.48
C ARG A 70 9.36 -2.52 10.63
N TYR A 71 10.51 -2.91 11.17
CA TYR A 71 10.71 -4.28 11.66
C TYR A 71 9.85 -4.54 12.92
N PRO A 72 9.21 -5.73 13.07
CA PRO A 72 9.08 -6.82 12.10
C PRO A 72 7.84 -6.69 11.18
N VAL A 73 7.06 -5.61 11.29
CA VAL A 73 5.80 -5.39 10.56
C VAL A 73 5.95 -5.50 9.03
N HIS A 74 7.08 -5.09 8.44
CA HIS A 74 7.34 -5.24 7.00
C HIS A 74 7.15 -6.68 6.47
N LYS A 75 7.43 -7.71 7.29
CA LYS A 75 7.24 -9.12 6.91
C LYS A 75 5.79 -9.44 6.54
N LEU A 76 4.84 -8.72 7.14
CA LEU A 76 3.44 -8.84 6.78
C LEU A 76 3.19 -8.48 5.32
N TYR A 77 3.75 -7.35 4.89
CA TYR A 77 3.58 -6.84 3.54
C TYR A 77 4.34 -7.69 2.52
N LEU A 78 5.50 -8.25 2.90
CA LEU A 78 6.16 -9.28 2.09
C LEU A 78 5.27 -10.51 1.90
N GLY A 79 4.55 -10.93 2.95
CA GLY A 79 3.55 -11.99 2.86
C GLY A 79 2.36 -11.66 1.95
N LEU A 80 2.11 -10.37 1.70
CA LEU A 80 1.12 -9.85 0.75
C LEU A 80 1.72 -9.64 -0.67
N LEU A 81 2.91 -10.17 -0.90
CA LEU A 81 3.68 -10.07 -2.15
C LEU A 81 4.07 -8.64 -2.54
N PHE A 82 4.14 -7.72 -1.56
CA PHE A 82 4.86 -6.47 -1.79
C PHE A 82 6.34 -6.76 -2.00
N GLN A 83 6.95 -6.05 -2.95
CA GLN A 83 8.37 -6.13 -3.24
C GLN A 83 9.12 -5.09 -2.41
N ASP A 84 10.22 -5.51 -1.79
CA ASP A 84 11.13 -4.60 -1.12
C ASP A 84 11.99 -3.86 -2.14
N ILE A 85 11.99 -2.54 -2.05
CA ILE A 85 12.75 -1.64 -2.93
C ILE A 85 13.61 -0.67 -2.12
N SER A 86 13.90 -1.02 -0.87
CA SER A 86 14.75 -0.20 -0.01
C SER A 86 16.16 -0.08 -0.63
N PRO A 87 16.69 1.14 -0.85
CA PRO A 87 18.00 1.32 -1.45
C PRO A 87 19.09 0.62 -0.64
N ASN A 88 20.01 -0.06 -1.32
CA ASN A 88 21.17 -0.74 -0.73
C ASN A 88 20.84 -1.70 0.42
N ASP A 89 19.62 -2.26 0.45
CA ASP A 89 19.12 -3.06 1.56
C ASP A 89 19.17 -2.36 2.93
N GLU A 90 19.14 -1.03 2.94
CA GLU A 90 19.10 -0.25 4.17
C GLU A 90 17.67 0.04 4.62
N SER A 91 17.53 0.57 5.83
CA SER A 91 16.24 0.99 6.37
C SER A 91 16.17 2.51 6.39
N VAL A 92 15.03 3.05 5.96
CA VAL A 92 14.79 4.49 5.83
C VAL A 92 14.25 5.03 7.14
N LYS A 93 14.86 6.10 7.65
CA LYS A 93 14.34 6.85 8.80
C LYS A 93 13.35 7.88 8.31
N LEU A 94 12.08 7.69 8.64
CA LEU A 94 11.01 8.59 8.23
C LEU A 94 10.78 9.67 9.29
N SER A 95 10.89 10.93 8.89
CA SER A 95 10.71 12.09 9.79
C SER A 95 9.32 12.13 10.44
N TYR A 96 8.28 11.72 9.70
CA TYR A 96 6.90 11.64 10.16
C TYR A 96 6.55 10.36 10.95
N ALA A 97 7.52 9.45 11.14
CA ALA A 97 7.37 8.21 11.90
C ALA A 97 8.44 8.06 13.00
N ASN A 98 8.72 9.15 13.72
CA ASN A 98 9.67 9.22 14.83
C ASN A 98 11.10 8.76 14.48
N ASN A 99 11.50 8.88 13.20
CA ASN A 99 12.79 8.40 12.68
C ASN A 99 13.06 6.91 12.94
N ILE A 100 12.01 6.10 13.17
CA ILE A 100 12.14 4.65 13.30
C ILE A 100 12.54 4.09 11.92
N PRO A 101 13.44 3.11 11.84
CA PRO A 101 13.83 2.52 10.57
C PRO A 101 12.70 1.71 9.93
N HIS A 102 12.39 2.00 8.67
CA HIS A 102 11.36 1.33 7.87
C HIS A 102 11.95 0.74 6.58
N ARG A 103 11.34 -0.31 6.06
CA ARG A 103 11.55 -0.80 4.70
C ARG A 103 10.55 -0.13 3.76
N LEU A 104 10.98 0.23 2.57
CA LEU A 104 10.14 0.75 1.50
C LEU A 104 9.68 -0.41 0.62
N LEU A 105 8.38 -0.62 0.57
CA LEU A 105 7.76 -1.73 -0.13
C LEU A 105 6.79 -1.22 -1.21
N LYS A 106 6.74 -1.89 -2.35
CA LYS A 106 5.82 -1.57 -3.46
C LYS A 106 4.96 -2.76 -3.89
N LEU A 107 3.78 -2.46 -4.43
CA LEU A 107 2.91 -3.44 -5.10
C LEU A 107 2.28 -2.81 -6.33
N GLY A 108 2.36 -3.50 -7.47
CA GLY A 108 1.79 -3.04 -8.75
C GLY A 108 0.27 -3.21 -8.75
N THR A 109 -0.47 -2.14 -9.02
CA THR A 109 -1.94 -2.14 -8.95
C THR A 109 -2.58 -2.94 -10.08
N ASN A 110 -1.94 -2.96 -11.26
CA ASN A 110 -2.45 -3.66 -12.43
C ASN A 110 -2.08 -5.14 -12.41
N GLU A 111 -0.92 -5.50 -11.85
CA GLU A 111 -0.42 -6.88 -11.86
C GLU A 111 -0.84 -7.69 -10.63
N VAL A 112 -1.28 -7.05 -9.55
CA VAL A 112 -1.54 -7.74 -8.27
C VAL A 112 -2.57 -8.85 -8.38
N GLU A 113 -3.66 -8.69 -9.15
CA GLU A 113 -4.68 -9.76 -9.27
C GLU A 113 -4.08 -11.02 -9.88
N SER A 114 -3.40 -10.90 -11.02
CA SER A 114 -2.72 -12.02 -11.68
C SER A 114 -1.61 -12.61 -10.81
N LEU A 115 -0.82 -11.76 -10.15
CA LEU A 115 0.24 -12.18 -9.23
C LEU A 115 -0.33 -13.03 -8.09
N TRP A 116 -1.41 -12.58 -7.47
CA TRP A 116 -2.03 -13.27 -6.34
C TRP A 116 -2.75 -14.55 -6.78
N GLU A 117 -3.35 -14.56 -7.97
CA GLU A 117 -3.95 -15.76 -8.56
C GLU A 117 -2.91 -16.85 -8.80
N GLN A 118 -1.81 -16.51 -9.47
CA GLN A 118 -0.72 -17.44 -9.79
C GLN A 118 -0.07 -18.05 -8.55
N ASN A 119 0.04 -17.26 -7.47
CA ASN A 119 0.61 -17.71 -6.20
C ASN A 119 -0.42 -18.36 -5.26
N GLN A 120 -1.66 -18.57 -5.70
CA GLN A 120 -2.75 -19.11 -4.88
C GLN A 120 -2.89 -18.38 -3.54
N HIS A 121 -2.73 -17.05 -3.57
CA HIS A 121 -2.64 -16.25 -2.37
C HIS A 121 -3.94 -16.36 -1.54
N SER A 122 -3.81 -16.58 -0.23
CA SER A 122 -4.95 -16.89 0.65
C SER A 122 -6.02 -15.79 0.67
N LEU A 123 -5.64 -14.54 0.42
CA LEU A 123 -6.55 -13.40 0.34
C LEU A 123 -7.14 -13.15 -1.06
N TYR A 124 -6.76 -13.90 -2.10
CA TYR A 124 -7.20 -13.67 -3.48
C TYR A 124 -8.72 -13.55 -3.60
N ARG A 125 -9.46 -14.54 -3.07
CA ARG A 125 -10.94 -14.53 -3.13
C ARG A 125 -11.53 -13.33 -2.39
N TYR A 126 -11.05 -13.05 -1.18
CA TYR A 126 -11.50 -11.90 -0.39
C TYR A 126 -11.22 -10.56 -1.12
N PHE A 127 -10.05 -10.41 -1.73
CA PHE A 127 -9.64 -9.19 -2.40
C PHE A 127 -10.38 -8.94 -3.71
N PHE A 128 -10.43 -9.94 -4.60
CA PHE A 128 -10.85 -9.72 -5.99
C PHE A 128 -12.25 -10.27 -6.29
N LYS A 129 -12.73 -11.26 -5.53
CA LYS A 129 -13.98 -11.96 -5.83
C LYS A 129 -15.11 -11.68 -4.85
N THR A 130 -14.81 -11.18 -3.65
CA THR A 130 -15.82 -10.77 -2.67
C THR A 130 -16.21 -9.30 -2.88
N ARG A 131 -17.50 -9.00 -2.96
CA ARG A 131 -18.00 -7.62 -2.95
C ARG A 131 -18.24 -7.14 -1.51
N HIS A 132 -17.86 -5.90 -1.21
CA HIS A 132 -18.04 -5.27 0.10
C HIS A 132 -18.81 -3.95 -0.10
N PRO A 133 -20.13 -3.91 0.19
CA PRO A 133 -20.95 -2.72 -0.05
C PRO A 133 -20.42 -1.45 0.61
N ASP A 134 -19.83 -1.57 1.80
CA ASP A 134 -19.18 -0.49 2.56
C ASP A 134 -17.95 0.11 1.85
N LEU A 135 -17.25 -0.67 1.03
CA LEU A 135 -16.13 -0.17 0.21
C LEU A 135 -16.60 0.42 -1.12
N ASP A 136 -17.74 -0.02 -1.65
CA ASP A 136 -18.30 0.50 -2.90
C ASP A 136 -18.70 1.99 -2.73
N GLU A 137 -19.25 2.37 -1.58
CA GLU A 137 -19.62 3.76 -1.27
C GLU A 137 -18.39 4.69 -1.29
N VAL A 138 -17.25 4.22 -0.80
CA VAL A 138 -15.99 4.99 -0.81
C VAL A 138 -15.54 5.29 -2.24
N ILE A 139 -15.66 4.33 -3.15
CA ILE A 139 -15.31 4.51 -4.56
C ILE A 139 -16.24 5.50 -5.25
N HIS A 140 -17.55 5.43 -4.96
CA HIS A 140 -18.55 6.33 -5.54
C HIS A 140 -18.24 7.81 -5.21
N CYS A 141 -17.82 8.10 -3.98
CA CYS A 141 -17.43 9.46 -3.57
C CYS A 141 -16.21 9.98 -4.34
N ILE A 142 -15.25 9.12 -4.71
CA ILE A 142 -14.04 9.52 -5.44
C ILE A 142 -14.37 9.92 -6.88
N HIS A 143 -15.29 9.21 -7.54
CA HIS A 143 -15.71 9.56 -8.90
C HIS A 143 -16.65 10.77 -8.97
N SER A 144 -17.25 11.16 -7.85
CA SER A 144 -18.16 12.31 -7.75
C SER A 144 -17.46 13.62 -7.38
N SER A 145 -16.14 13.60 -7.18
CA SER A 145 -15.30 14.74 -6.74
C SER A 145 -14.37 15.21 -7.85
#